data_AF-B8I5X4-F1
#
_entry.id   AF-B8I5X4-F1
#
_cell.length_a   1.000
_cell.length_b   1.000
_cell.length_c   1.000
_cell.angle_alpha   90.00
_cell.angle_beta   90.00
_cell.angle_gamma   90.00
#
_symmetry.space_group_name_H-M   'P 1'
#
loop_
_entity.id
_entity.type
_entity.pdbx_description
1 polymer ?
#
loop_
_entity_poly.entity_id
_entity_poly.type
_entity_poly.pdbx_seq_one_letter_code
_entity_poly.pdbx_strand_id
1 'polypeptide(L)'
;MLNKNNKKMFLIMLIPLYLLISISIFGMSIGGINWISALEYSLLFILAAWSLSRNDSLIINLAGFLIYAIIGGNSIYSTLTRTTRIGPWTFSIYTGVALILFGLLAFSYNTVRVVRKR
;
A
#
# COMPACT_ATOMS: atom_id res chain seq x y z
N MET A 1 21.01 -1.37 4.13
CA MET A 1 19.95 -1.61 3.12
C MET A 1 19.42 -0.35 2.40
N LEU A 2 19.60 0.88 2.91
CA LEU A 2 19.01 2.11 2.34
C LEU A 2 19.87 2.91 1.32
N ASN A 3 21.12 2.52 1.04
CA ASN A 3 22.01 3.34 0.19
C ASN A 3 21.58 3.45 -1.29
N LYS A 4 20.80 2.49 -1.79
CA LYS A 4 20.27 2.50 -3.17
C LYS A 4 18.81 2.97 -3.26
N ASN A 5 18.25 3.43 -2.14
CA ASN A 5 16.84 3.79 -2.05
C ASN A 5 16.67 5.29 -1.85
N ASN A 6 15.63 5.84 -2.44
CA ASN A 6 15.21 7.20 -2.16
C ASN A 6 14.50 7.24 -0.79
N LYS A 7 15.21 7.71 0.24
CA LYS A 7 14.71 7.78 1.63
C LYS A 7 13.41 8.58 1.75
N LYS A 8 13.26 9.67 1.01
CA LYS A 8 12.02 10.49 1.03
C LYS A 8 10.85 9.70 0.47
N MET A 9 11.05 9.02 -0.66
CA MET A 9 10.03 8.19 -1.28
C MET A 9 9.65 7.00 -0.39
N PHE A 10 10.62 6.36 0.25
CA PHE A 10 10.38 5.27 1.20
C PHE A 10 9.43 5.72 2.33
N LEU A 11 9.70 6.86 2.96
CA LEU A 11 8.86 7.39 4.04
C LEU A 11 7.45 7.77 3.56
N ILE A 12 7.33 8.37 2.38
CA ILE A 12 6.02 8.68 1.78
C ILE A 12 5.26 7.39 1.52
N MET A 13 5.91 6.35 0.98
CA MET A 13 5.26 5.07 0.72
C MET A 13 4.78 4.36 2.01
N LEU A 14 5.29 4.71 3.19
CA LEU A 14 4.80 4.15 4.46
C LEU A 14 3.51 4.78 4.98
N ILE A 15 2.94 5.82 4.32
CA ILE A 15 1.68 6.45 4.75
C ILE A 15 0.55 5.42 5.00
N PRO A 16 0.28 4.44 4.11
CA PRO A 16 -0.74 3.43 4.36
C PRO A 16 -0.44 2.55 5.58
N LEU A 17 0.83 2.27 5.86
CA LEU A 17 1.24 1.54 7.06
C LEU A 17 0.94 2.35 8.32
N TYR A 18 1.25 3.65 8.33
CA TYR A 18 0.96 4.51 9.48
C TYR A 18 -0.54 4.57 9.78
N LEU A 19 -1.36 4.70 8.74
CA LEU A 19 -2.82 4.66 8.89
C LEU A 19 -3.31 3.31 9.43
N LEU A 20 -2.75 2.20 8.95
CA LEU A 20 -3.08 0.86 9.44
C LEU A 20 -2.73 0.69 10.92
N ILE A 21 -1.55 1.17 11.35
CA ILE A 21 -1.14 1.14 12.75
C ILE A 21 -2.07 2.01 13.60
N SER A 22 -2.42 3.21 13.16
CA SER A 22 -3.36 4.08 13.87
C SER A 22 -4.73 3.41 14.05
N ILE A 23 -5.30 2.83 12.99
CA ILE A 23 -6.58 2.10 13.04
C ILE A 23 -6.46 0.91 13.99
N SER A 24 -5.31 0.23 14.00
CA SER A 24 -5.06 -0.90 14.89
C SER A 24 -4.92 -0.47 16.36
N ILE A 25 -4.40 0.71 16.65
CA ILE A 25 -4.37 1.23 18.04
C ILE A 25 -5.79 1.58 18.49
N PHE A 26 -6.59 2.22 17.63
CA PHE A 26 -8.00 2.52 17.93
C PHE A 26 -8.84 1.26 18.10
N GLY A 27 -8.75 0.28 17.21
CA GLY A 27 -9.53 -0.94 17.30
C GLY A 27 -9.15 -1.82 18.51
N MET A 28 -7.94 -1.66 19.07
CA MET A 28 -7.50 -2.38 20.27
C MET A 28 -8.37 -1.99 21.47
N SER A 29 -8.82 -0.74 21.52
CA SER A 29 -9.75 -0.27 22.56
C SER A 29 -11.15 -0.90 22.48
N ILE A 30 -11.51 -1.49 21.34
CA ILE A 30 -12.83 -2.09 21.06
C ILE A 30 -12.74 -3.63 21.03
N GLY A 31 -11.54 -4.22 21.20
CA GLY A 31 -11.33 -5.67 21.21
C GLY A 31 -11.54 -6.37 19.86
N GLY A 32 -11.67 -5.62 18.77
CA GLY A 32 -12.11 -6.13 17.47
C GLY A 32 -11.00 -6.44 16.46
N ILE A 33 -9.73 -6.53 16.87
CA ILE A 33 -8.60 -6.61 15.94
C ILE A 33 -8.12 -8.04 15.72
N ASN A 34 -8.03 -8.40 14.44
CA ASN A 34 -7.27 -9.57 14.02
C ASN A 34 -5.80 -9.21 13.80
N TRP A 35 -4.98 -9.44 14.82
CA TRP A 35 -3.55 -9.09 14.85
C TRP A 35 -2.73 -9.79 13.76
N ILE A 36 -3.13 -11.00 13.36
CA ILE A 36 -2.41 -11.76 12.33
C ILE A 36 -2.51 -11.02 10.99
N SER A 37 -3.73 -10.68 10.56
CA SER A 37 -3.93 -9.94 9.32
C SER A 37 -3.30 -8.54 9.35
N ALA A 38 -3.35 -7.85 10.49
CA ALA A 38 -2.69 -6.55 10.64
C ALA A 38 -1.17 -6.65 10.44
N LEU A 39 -0.54 -7.72 10.95
CA LEU A 39 0.89 -7.97 10.81
C LEU A 39 1.26 -8.34 9.37
N GLU A 40 0.46 -9.19 8.71
CA GLU A 40 0.63 -9.54 7.29
C GLU A 40 0.60 -8.29 6.39
N TYR A 41 -0.42 -7.43 6.53
CA TYR A 41 -0.52 -6.19 5.77
C TYR A 41 0.64 -5.23 6.09
N SER A 42 1.09 -5.19 7.33
CA SER A 42 2.22 -4.36 7.73
C SER A 42 3.51 -4.77 7.02
N LEU A 43 3.80 -6.07 6.97
CA LEU A 43 4.96 -6.61 6.25
C LEU A 43 4.87 -6.34 4.75
N LEU A 44 3.69 -6.53 4.16
CA LEU A 44 3.47 -6.26 2.74
C LEU A 44 3.66 -4.78 2.41
N PHE A 45 3.19 -3.86 3.25
CA PHE A 45 3.41 -2.42 3.05
C PHE A 45 4.88 -2.03 3.18
N ILE A 46 5.62 -2.62 4.11
CA ILE A 46 7.07 -2.38 4.23
C ILE A 46 7.80 -2.89 2.98
N LEU A 47 7.45 -4.08 2.49
CA LEU A 47 8.02 -4.66 1.27
C LEU A 47 7.68 -3.84 0.02
N ALA A 48 6.45 -3.36 -0.10
CA ALA A 48 6.00 -2.51 -1.20
C ALA A 48 6.75 -1.18 -1.19
N ALA A 49 6.81 -0.51 -0.04
CA ALA A 49 7.53 0.75 0.13
C ALA A 49 9.02 0.59 -0.17
N TRP A 50 9.65 -0.49 0.31
CA TRP A 50 11.05 -0.77 0.02
C TRP A 50 11.28 -0.98 -1.47
N SER A 51 10.46 -1.82 -2.11
CA SER A 51 10.56 -2.14 -3.53
C SER A 51 10.36 -0.90 -4.40
N LEU A 52 9.35 -0.09 -4.13
CA LEU A 52 9.09 1.18 -4.85
C LEU A 52 10.10 2.27 -4.53
N SER A 53 10.84 2.21 -3.42
CA SER A 53 11.85 3.23 -3.14
C SER A 53 13.18 3.00 -3.88
N ARG A 54 13.30 1.92 -4.65
CA ARG A 54 14.55 1.46 -5.25
C ARG A 54 14.87 2.24 -6.52
N ASN A 55 16.10 2.73 -6.62
CA ASN A 55 16.49 3.65 -7.70
C ASN A 55 16.82 2.96 -9.03
N ASP A 56 17.20 1.68 -8.99
CA ASP A 56 18.00 1.07 -10.06
C ASP A 56 17.27 -0.03 -10.84
N SER A 57 16.02 -0.36 -10.49
CA SER A 57 15.29 -1.46 -11.14
C SER A 57 13.79 -1.21 -11.27
N LEU A 58 13.32 -1.10 -12.51
CA LEU A 58 11.90 -0.98 -12.84
C LEU A 58 11.11 -2.24 -12.50
N ILE A 59 11.72 -3.42 -12.64
CA ILE A 59 11.08 -4.71 -12.33
C ILE A 59 10.75 -4.78 -10.84
N ILE A 60 11.69 -4.35 -9.98
CA ILE A 60 11.46 -4.34 -8.53
C ILE A 60 10.42 -3.27 -8.17
N ASN A 61 10.46 -2.10 -8.82
CA ASN A 61 9.43 -1.08 -8.62
C ASN A 61 8.03 -1.59 -9.03
N LEU A 62 7.93 -2.37 -10.12
CA LEU A 62 6.69 -3.00 -10.56
C LEU A 62 6.16 -4.00 -9.54
N ALA A 63 7.04 -4.82 -8.95
CA ALA A 63 6.65 -5.74 -7.87
C ALA A 63 6.07 -4.98 -6.66
N GLY A 64 6.67 -3.86 -6.27
CA GLY A 64 6.13 -3.01 -5.20
C GLY A 64 4.77 -2.40 -5.54
N PHE A 65 4.56 -1.96 -6.79
CA PHE A 65 3.26 -1.51 -7.28
C PHE A 65 2.21 -2.62 -7.22
N LEU A 66 2.55 -3.83 -7.68
CA LEU A 66 1.63 -4.97 -7.67
C LEU A 66 1.15 -5.32 -6.26
N ILE A 67 2.01 -5.20 -5.24
CA ILE A 67 1.58 -5.41 -3.84
C ILE A 67 0.47 -4.43 -3.46
N TYR A 68 0.64 -3.12 -3.74
CA TYR A 68 -0.43 -2.15 -3.49
C TYR A 68 -1.69 -2.41 -4.31
N ALA A 69 -1.53 -2.79 -5.59
CA ALA A 69 -2.65 -3.06 -6.47
C ALA A 69 -3.46 -4.28 -6.02
N ILE A 70 -2.79 -5.35 -5.58
CA ILE A 70 -3.45 -6.57 -5.08
C ILE A 70 -4.17 -6.30 -3.76
N ILE A 71 -3.52 -5.61 -2.82
CA ILE A 71 -4.17 -5.28 -1.53
C ILE A 71 -5.37 -4.37 -1.77
N GLY A 72 -5.22 -3.32 -2.57
CA GLY A 72 -6.30 -2.40 -2.90
C GLY A 72 -7.44 -3.07 -3.66
N GLY A 73 -7.11 -3.90 -4.65
CA GLY A 73 -8.06 -4.71 -5.42
C GLY A 73 -8.83 -5.70 -4.54
N ASN A 74 -8.17 -6.38 -3.60
CA ASN A 74 -8.82 -7.27 -2.66
C ASN A 74 -9.79 -6.52 -1.73
N SER A 75 -9.44 -5.31 -1.29
CA SER A 75 -10.35 -4.47 -0.48
C SER A 75 -11.61 -4.09 -1.26
N ILE A 76 -11.48 -3.71 -2.52
CA ILE A 76 -12.62 -3.40 -3.40
C ILE A 76 -13.46 -4.67 -3.65
N TYR A 77 -12.82 -5.76 -4.08
CA TYR A 77 -13.49 -6.99 -4.46
C TYR A 77 -14.24 -7.64 -3.29
N SER A 78 -13.62 -7.71 -2.11
CA SER A 78 -14.25 -8.26 -0.90
C SER A 78 -15.47 -7.44 -0.48
N THR A 79 -15.43 -6.12 -0.64
CA THR A 79 -16.57 -5.23 -0.37
C THR A 79 -17.70 -5.40 -1.38
N LEU A 80 -17.38 -5.63 -2.67
CA LEU A 80 -18.39 -5.84 -3.71
C LEU A 80 -19.05 -7.22 -3.63
N THR A 81 -18.34 -8.24 -3.14
CA THR A 81 -18.81 -9.64 -3.18
C THR A 81 -19.40 -10.15 -1.87
N ARG A 82 -19.00 -9.62 -0.71
CA ARG A 82 -19.41 -10.18 0.60
C ARG A 82 -20.65 -9.54 1.21
N THR A 83 -21.21 -8.48 0.65
CA THR A 83 -22.20 -7.68 1.37
C THR A 83 -23.45 -7.35 0.54
N THR A 84 -24.63 -7.70 1.07
CA THR A 84 -25.97 -7.43 0.49
C THR A 84 -26.66 -6.19 1.07
N ARG A 85 -26.01 -5.40 1.93
CA ARG A 85 -26.71 -4.57 2.93
C ARG A 85 -26.20 -3.14 3.16
N ILE A 86 -26.61 -2.19 2.31
CA ILE A 86 -26.28 -0.74 2.24
C ILE A 86 -25.90 -0.02 3.59
N GLY A 87 -24.60 0.02 3.99
CA GLY A 87 -23.86 0.91 4.92
C GLY A 87 -22.32 0.92 4.66
N PRO A 88 -21.52 1.85 5.20
CA PRO A 88 -20.34 2.58 4.63
C PRO A 88 -19.36 1.89 3.62
N TRP A 89 -19.84 1.24 2.55
CA TRP A 89 -19.07 0.62 1.43
C TRP A 89 -18.00 1.49 0.81
N THR A 90 -18.26 2.80 0.79
CA THR A 90 -17.43 3.78 0.14
C THR A 90 -16.04 3.81 0.73
N PHE A 91 -15.88 3.60 2.04
CA PHE A 91 -14.57 3.72 2.68
C PHE A 91 -13.58 2.63 2.25
N SER A 92 -14.00 1.36 2.21
CA SER A 92 -13.12 0.26 1.76
C SER A 92 -12.79 0.36 0.27
N ILE A 93 -13.77 0.76 -0.54
CA ILE A 93 -13.53 0.99 -1.97
C ILE A 93 -12.58 2.17 -2.17
N TYR A 94 -12.78 3.30 -1.48
CA TYR A 94 -11.92 4.46 -1.58
C TYR A 94 -10.51 4.20 -1.03
N THR A 95 -10.36 3.45 0.05
CA THR A 95 -9.04 3.04 0.54
C THR A 95 -8.34 2.12 -0.46
N GLY A 96 -9.07 1.16 -1.05
CA GLY A 96 -8.53 0.31 -2.11
C GLY A 96 -8.10 1.09 -3.36
N VAL A 97 -8.92 2.01 -3.84
CA VAL A 97 -8.57 2.90 -4.97
C VAL A 97 -7.39 3.80 -4.62
N ALA A 98 -7.36 4.37 -3.41
CA ALA A 98 -6.25 5.19 -2.95
C ALA A 98 -4.93 4.41 -2.95
N LEU A 99 -4.92 3.16 -2.49
CA LEU A 99 -3.73 2.29 -2.53
C LEU A 99 -3.23 2.08 -3.97
N ILE A 100 -4.14 1.77 -4.90
CA ILE A 100 -3.80 1.56 -6.32
C ILE A 100 -3.20 2.85 -6.90
N LEU A 101 -3.86 3.99 -6.71
CA LEU A 101 -3.40 5.29 -7.22
C LEU A 101 -2.05 5.68 -6.61
N PHE A 102 -1.88 5.45 -5.31
CA PHE A 102 -0.64 5.76 -4.61
C PHE A 102 0.54 4.94 -5.13
N GLY A 103 0.34 3.64 -5.32
CA GLY A 103 1.32 2.76 -5.96
C GLY A 103 1.61 3.16 -7.42
N LEU A 104 0.58 3.53 -8.18
CA LEU A 104 0.72 3.92 -9.59
C LEU A 104 1.54 5.21 -9.71
N LEU A 105 1.22 6.24 -8.92
CA LEU A 105 1.97 7.50 -8.91
C LEU A 105 3.44 7.28 -8.56
N ALA A 106 3.72 6.44 -7.58
CA ALA A 106 5.07 6.06 -7.19
C ALA A 106 5.82 5.36 -8.33
N PHE A 107 5.16 4.41 -8.99
CA PHE A 107 5.73 3.68 -10.11
C PHE A 107 5.99 4.58 -11.33
N SER A 108 5.03 5.44 -11.69
CA SER A 108 5.19 6.42 -12.77
C SER A 108 6.33 7.39 -12.50
N TYR A 109 6.44 7.92 -11.28
CA TYR A 109 7.55 8.79 -10.87
C TYR A 109 8.91 8.10 -11.05
N ASN A 110 9.03 6.85 -10.61
CA ASN A 110 10.26 6.08 -10.79
C ASN A 110 10.56 5.79 -12.26
N THR A 111 9.54 5.49 -13.06
CA THR A 111 9.70 5.21 -14.48
C THR A 111 10.27 6.43 -15.20
N VAL A 112 9.68 7.61 -15.00
CA VAL A 112 10.17 8.87 -15.56
C VAL A 112 11.60 9.15 -15.11
N ARG A 113 11.92 8.93 -13.83
CA ARG A 113 13.26 9.14 -13.29
C ARG A 113 14.31 8.21 -13.89
N VAL A 114 13.99 6.94 -14.11
CA VAL A 114 14.90 5.97 -14.72
C VAL A 114 15.11 6.29 -16.21
N VAL A 115 14.03 6.63 -16.93
CA VAL A 115 14.10 7.00 -18.34
C VAL A 115 14.93 8.27 -18.54
N ARG A 116 14.75 9.31 -17.71
CA ARG A 116 15.56 10.56 -17.78
C ARG A 116 17.05 10.39 -17.46
N LYS A 117 17.44 9.28 -16.81
CA LYS A 117 18.82 9.00 -16.44
C LYS A 117 19.59 8.18 -17.47
N ARG A 118 18.88 7.57 -18.43
CA ARG A 118 19.47 6.92 -19.60
C ARG A 118 19.60 7.94 -20.72
#